data_AF-A0A972QSL7-F1
#
_entry.id   AF-A0A972QSL7-F1
#
_cell.length_a   1.000
_cell.length_b   1.000
_cell.length_c   1.000
_cell.angle_alpha   90.00
_cell.angle_beta   90.00
_cell.angle_gamma   90.00
#
_symmetry.space_group_name_H-M   'P 1'
#
loop_
_entity.id
_entity.type
_entity.pdbx_description
1 polymer ?
#
loop_
_entity_poly.entity_id
_entity_poly.type
_entity_poly.pdbx_seq_one_letter_code
_entity_poly.pdbx_strand_id
1 'polypeptide(L)'
;MKLENKIMLPIAINAVVTLVAVLLSGYISFTLAKNSELETRKYELNKAALSRVLESVIDYSNYSTVNWKEVDDLYYRPYNCDWGEKYDKYIDNSNSENNQTAVYGQVWHKLQNAKEDFKKKTTEARIIGSGKVVRAVKYVESGFDEVFFQIVSDGWYLRAFVDHYNEVMPERFNKLEESFREELIENME
;
A
#
# COMPACT_ATOMS: atom_id res chain seq x y z
N MET A 1 -50.07 0.99 -61.83
CA MET A 1 -49.51 0.14 -60.75
C MET A 1 -47.97 0.02 -60.70
N LYS A 2 -47.17 0.42 -61.71
CA LYS A 2 -45.69 0.30 -61.62
C LYS A 2 -44.94 1.49 -60.98
N LEU A 3 -45.58 2.65 -60.82
CA LEU A 3 -44.92 3.87 -60.30
C LEU A 3 -44.88 3.93 -58.76
N GLU A 4 -45.91 3.45 -58.07
CA GLU A 4 -46.01 3.47 -56.60
C GLU A 4 -44.93 2.62 -55.92
N ASN A 5 -44.60 1.45 -56.51
CA ASN A 5 -43.51 0.59 -56.02
C ASN A 5 -42.12 1.23 -56.15
N LYS A 6 -41.91 2.17 -57.08
CA LYS A 6 -40.61 2.86 -57.26
C LYS A 6 -40.34 3.90 -56.19
N ILE A 7 -41.37 4.46 -55.56
CA ILE A 7 -41.27 5.51 -54.53
C ILE A 7 -41.38 4.92 -53.12
N MET A 8 -42.19 3.87 -52.93
CA MET A 8 -42.34 3.21 -51.63
C MET A 8 -41.09 2.43 -51.18
N LEU A 9 -40.34 1.84 -52.11
CA LEU A 9 -39.15 1.06 -51.78
C LEU A 9 -38.00 1.91 -51.18
N PRO A 10 -37.62 3.07 -51.74
CA PRO A 10 -36.66 3.98 -51.11
C PRO A 10 -37.08 4.48 -49.73
N ILE A 11 -38.38 4.78 -49.55
CA ILE A 11 -38.92 5.24 -48.26
C ILE A 11 -38.82 4.13 -47.21
N ALA A 12 -39.18 2.90 -47.56
CA ALA A 12 -39.05 1.74 -46.69
C ALA A 12 -37.59 1.47 -46.31
N ILE A 13 -36.66 1.55 -47.27
CA ILE A 13 -35.22 1.39 -47.02
C ILE A 13 -34.71 2.47 -46.06
N ASN A 14 -35.06 3.75 -46.29
CA ASN A 14 -34.66 4.84 -45.39
C ASN A 14 -35.23 4.68 -43.98
N ALA A 15 -36.48 4.21 -43.84
CA ALA A 15 -37.07 3.93 -42.54
C ALA A 15 -36.32 2.82 -41.80
N VAL A 16 -35.94 1.74 -42.49
CA VAL A 16 -35.14 0.64 -41.91
C VAL A 16 -33.75 1.12 -41.52
N VAL A 17 -33.06 1.88 -42.37
CA VAL A 17 -31.73 2.44 -42.07
C VAL A 17 -31.79 3.36 -40.86
N THR A 18 -32.81 4.21 -40.77
CA THR A 18 -33.01 5.11 -39.63
C THR A 18 -33.26 4.32 -38.34
N LEU A 19 -34.11 3.29 -38.40
CA LEU A 19 -34.38 2.41 -37.26
C LEU A 19 -33.10 1.70 -36.79
N VAL A 20 -32.32 1.16 -37.72
CA VAL A 20 -31.05 0.48 -37.41
C VAL A 20 -30.04 1.47 -36.81
N ALA A 21 -29.95 2.69 -37.32
CA ALA A 21 -29.07 3.72 -36.78
C ALA A 21 -29.45 4.12 -35.34
N VAL A 22 -30.74 4.23 -35.03
CA VAL A 22 -31.24 4.52 -33.67
C VAL A 22 -30.95 3.36 -32.71
N LEU A 23 -31.11 2.12 -33.16
CA LEU A 23 -30.81 0.95 -32.34
C LEU A 23 -29.30 0.83 -32.07
N LEU A 24 -28.45 1.09 -33.07
CA LEU A 24 -27.00 1.10 -32.93
C LEU A 24 -26.52 2.22 -31.99
N SER A 25 -27.04 3.44 -32.12
CA SER A 25 -26.65 4.54 -31.23
C SER A 25 -27.10 4.31 -29.79
N GLY A 26 -28.29 3.73 -29.60
CA GLY A 26 -28.77 3.29 -28.29
C GLY A 26 -27.88 2.21 -27.67
N TYR A 27 -27.49 1.21 -28.46
CA TYR A 27 -26.57 0.16 -28.00
C TYR A 27 -25.19 0.71 -27.62
N ILE A 28 -24.61 1.57 -28.46
CA ILE A 28 -23.31 2.21 -28.18
C ILE A 28 -23.40 3.03 -26.87
N SER A 29 -24.44 3.86 -26.73
CA SER A 29 -24.65 4.68 -25.52
C SER A 29 -24.80 3.81 -24.27
N PHE A 30 -25.53 2.70 -24.36
CA PHE A 30 -25.68 1.74 -23.27
C PHE A 30 -24.35 1.10 -22.89
N THR A 31 -23.55 0.65 -23.87
CA THR A 31 -22.23 0.06 -23.59
C THR A 31 -21.25 1.04 -22.97
N LEU A 32 -21.25 2.30 -23.42
CA LEU A 32 -20.43 3.37 -22.85
C LEU A 32 -20.84 3.68 -21.41
N ALA A 33 -22.14 3.82 -21.15
CA ALA A 33 -22.67 4.07 -19.81
C ALA A 33 -22.31 2.94 -18.83
N LYS A 34 -22.47 1.67 -19.27
CA LYS A 34 -22.13 0.51 -18.46
C LYS A 34 -20.63 0.42 -18.14
N ASN A 35 -19.77 0.71 -19.12
CA ASN A 35 -18.33 0.73 -18.90
C ASN A 35 -17.92 1.86 -17.95
N SER A 36 -18.50 3.05 -18.11
CA SER A 36 -18.27 4.18 -17.19
C SER A 36 -18.67 3.86 -15.75
N GLU A 37 -19.83 3.22 -15.54
CA GLU A 37 -20.28 2.79 -14.22
C GLU A 37 -19.30 1.78 -13.59
N LEU A 38 -18.82 0.82 -14.39
CA LEU A 38 -17.87 -0.20 -13.94
C LEU A 38 -16.53 0.40 -13.52
N GLU A 39 -15.99 1.34 -14.32
CA GLU A 39 -14.74 2.04 -13.97
C GLU A 39 -14.91 2.92 -12.73
N THR A 40 -16.03 3.63 -12.61
CA THR A 40 -16.35 4.41 -11.40
C THR A 40 -16.39 3.51 -10.16
N ARG A 41 -17.03 2.34 -10.26
CA ARG A 41 -17.11 1.40 -9.14
C ARG A 41 -15.74 0.83 -8.75
N LYS A 42 -14.88 0.51 -9.72
CA LYS A 42 -13.51 0.06 -9.44
C LYS A 42 -12.71 1.15 -8.75
N TYR A 43 -12.83 2.40 -9.21
CA TYR A 43 -12.17 3.53 -8.60
C TYR A 43 -12.56 3.71 -7.13
N GLU A 44 -13.86 3.72 -6.81
CA GLU A 44 -14.33 3.86 -5.42
C GLU A 44 -13.86 2.70 -4.52
N LEU A 45 -13.82 1.47 -5.06
CA LEU A 45 -13.30 0.31 -4.33
C LEU A 45 -11.80 0.43 -4.06
N ASN A 46 -11.01 0.82 -5.07
CA ASN A 46 -9.57 1.02 -4.92
C ASN A 46 -9.27 2.15 -3.93
N LYS A 47 -10.03 3.25 -4.00
CA LYS A 47 -9.93 4.36 -3.06
C LYS A 47 -10.19 3.93 -1.63
N ALA A 48 -11.30 3.22 -1.39
CA ALA A 48 -11.62 2.72 -0.05
C ALA A 48 -10.55 1.72 0.46
N ALA A 49 -9.99 0.88 -0.42
CA ALA A 49 -8.92 -0.04 -0.07
C ALA A 49 -7.63 0.69 0.30
N LEU A 50 -7.17 1.64 -0.51
CA LEU A 50 -5.98 2.43 -0.24
C LEU A 50 -6.12 3.25 1.05
N SER A 51 -7.27 3.90 1.27
CA SER A 51 -7.53 4.63 2.53
C SER A 51 -7.43 3.72 3.76
N ARG A 52 -8.06 2.53 3.72
CA ARG A 52 -7.98 1.55 4.82
C ARG A 52 -6.56 1.07 5.06
N VAL A 53 -5.78 0.83 3.99
CA VAL A 53 -4.37 0.44 4.12
C VAL A 53 -3.61 1.54 4.85
N LEU A 54 -3.72 2.80 4.41
CA LEU A 54 -3.03 3.93 5.04
C LEU A 54 -3.38 4.06 6.53
N GLU A 55 -4.67 4.02 6.87
CA GLU A 55 -5.16 4.07 8.25
C GLU A 55 -4.58 2.93 9.10
N SER A 56 -4.43 1.72 8.53
CA SER A 56 -3.91 0.57 9.26
C SER A 56 -2.40 0.62 9.56
N VAL A 57 -1.66 1.51 8.86
CA VAL A 57 -0.20 1.61 8.97
C VAL A 57 0.30 2.96 9.50
N ILE A 58 -0.56 3.98 9.59
CA ILE A 58 -0.13 5.34 9.94
C ILE A 58 0.48 5.43 11.35
N ASP A 59 0.08 4.52 12.25
CA ASP A 59 0.64 4.44 13.61
C ASP A 59 2.14 4.14 13.63
N TYR A 60 2.71 3.57 12.56
CA TYR A 60 4.15 3.39 12.42
C TYR A 60 4.92 4.69 12.15
N SER A 61 4.24 5.80 11.87
CA SER A 61 4.90 7.10 11.63
C SER A 61 5.60 7.66 12.85
N ASN A 62 5.18 7.30 14.06
CA ASN A 62 5.78 7.80 15.30
C ASN A 62 5.98 6.65 16.30
N TYR A 63 7.09 6.66 17.03
CA TYR A 63 7.39 5.62 18.00
C TYR A 63 6.29 5.49 19.07
N SER A 64 5.71 6.61 19.50
CA SER A 64 4.71 6.64 20.58
C SER A 64 3.32 6.17 20.17
N THR A 65 3.04 6.08 18.86
CA THR A 65 1.75 5.62 18.33
C THR A 65 1.73 4.13 18.04
N VAL A 66 2.89 3.49 17.88
CA VAL A 66 2.98 2.05 17.67
C VAL A 66 2.66 1.28 18.95
N ASN A 67 1.74 0.32 18.85
CA ASN A 67 1.54 -0.68 19.89
C ASN A 67 2.69 -1.72 19.86
N TRP A 68 3.86 -1.33 20.37
CA TRP A 68 5.06 -2.15 20.33
C TRP A 68 4.90 -3.52 20.98
N LYS A 69 4.03 -3.63 21.99
CA LYS A 69 3.75 -4.91 22.62
C LYS A 69 3.07 -5.86 21.63
N GLU A 70 2.02 -5.39 20.96
CA GLU A 70 1.34 -6.18 19.94
C GLU A 70 2.27 -6.52 18.78
N VAL A 71 3.06 -5.58 18.29
CA VAL A 71 4.01 -5.82 17.19
C VAL A 71 5.08 -6.86 17.56
N ASP A 72 5.60 -6.80 18.79
CA ASP A 72 6.56 -7.78 19.29
C ASP A 72 5.89 -9.15 19.55
N ASP A 73 4.61 -9.15 19.92
CA ASP A 73 3.81 -10.35 20.17
C ASP A 73 3.29 -11.04 18.87
N LEU A 74 3.05 -10.27 17.80
CA LEU A 74 2.45 -10.72 16.52
C LEU A 74 3.30 -11.79 15.81
N TYR A 75 4.61 -11.78 16.04
CA TYR A 75 5.56 -12.73 15.48
C TYR A 75 6.35 -13.38 16.61
N TYR A 76 5.64 -14.12 17.48
CA TYR A 76 6.27 -14.66 18.68
C TYR A 76 7.29 -15.77 18.36
N ARG A 77 8.52 -15.51 18.84
CA ARG A 77 9.72 -16.35 19.05
C ARG A 77 10.85 -16.18 18.00
N PRO A 78 12.12 -16.25 18.43
CA PRO A 78 13.33 -15.86 17.68
C PRO A 78 13.69 -16.82 16.53
N TYR A 79 12.74 -17.08 15.62
CA TYR A 79 12.77 -18.25 14.74
C TYR A 79 12.10 -18.01 13.38
N ASN A 80 12.51 -16.97 12.65
CA ASN A 80 12.47 -16.99 11.18
C ASN A 80 13.75 -16.46 10.52
N CYS A 81 14.69 -15.99 11.33
CA CYS A 81 16.10 -15.92 10.99
C CYS A 81 16.76 -17.04 11.81
N ASP A 82 17.67 -17.82 11.23
CA ASP A 82 18.40 -18.97 11.83
C ASP A 82 19.40 -18.53 12.95
N TRP A 83 18.96 -17.56 13.73
CA TRP A 83 19.71 -16.87 14.76
C TRP A 83 19.25 -17.24 16.14
N GLY A 84 18.08 -17.86 16.40
CA GLY A 84 17.62 -18.14 17.77
C GLY A 84 18.68 -18.81 18.66
N GLU A 85 19.30 -19.89 18.17
CA GLU A 85 20.35 -20.57 18.93
C GLU A 85 21.68 -19.77 18.99
N LYS A 86 21.97 -18.97 17.96
CA LYS A 86 23.16 -18.09 17.93
C LYS A 86 22.96 -16.84 18.78
N TYR A 87 21.75 -16.33 18.88
CA TYR A 87 21.31 -15.12 19.57
C TYR A 87 21.19 -15.41 21.05
N ASP A 88 20.54 -16.52 21.43
CA ASP A 88 20.50 -16.96 22.82
C ASP A 88 21.93 -17.24 23.31
N LYS A 89 22.78 -17.92 22.51
CA LYS A 89 24.22 -18.04 22.80
C LYS A 89 24.98 -16.72 22.79
N TYR A 90 24.57 -15.72 21.98
CA TYR A 90 25.22 -14.41 21.90
C TYR A 90 24.86 -13.55 23.12
N ILE A 91 23.59 -13.53 23.52
CA ILE A 91 23.06 -12.89 24.72
C ILE A 91 23.66 -13.56 25.96
N ASP A 92 23.63 -14.89 26.03
CA ASP A 92 24.20 -15.67 27.13
C ASP A 92 25.73 -15.52 27.23
N ASN A 93 26.45 -15.42 26.11
CA ASN A 93 27.87 -15.06 26.10
C ASN A 93 28.12 -13.57 26.40
N SER A 94 27.19 -12.66 26.11
CA SER A 94 27.31 -11.23 26.40
C SER A 94 27.03 -10.88 27.87
N ASN A 95 26.54 -11.85 28.67
CA ASN A 95 26.52 -11.77 30.13
C ASN A 95 27.94 -11.62 30.73
N SER A 96 29.00 -11.80 29.92
CA SER A 96 30.30 -11.20 30.19
C SER A 96 30.38 -9.79 29.58
N GLU A 97 30.03 -8.79 30.39
CA GLU A 97 30.50 -7.39 30.29
C GLU A 97 30.02 -6.46 29.15
N ASN A 98 29.23 -6.88 28.15
CA ASN A 98 28.78 -5.98 27.06
C ASN A 98 27.25 -5.94 26.83
N ASN A 99 26.57 -5.17 27.69
CA ASN A 99 25.11 -4.94 27.70
C ASN A 99 24.56 -4.31 26.39
N GLN A 100 25.41 -3.69 25.55
CA GLN A 100 24.99 -2.96 24.36
C GLN A 100 24.50 -3.86 23.22
N THR A 101 25.14 -5.01 23.01
CA THR A 101 24.75 -5.85 21.87
C THR A 101 23.43 -6.57 22.09
N ALA A 102 23.10 -6.89 23.35
CA ALA A 102 21.79 -7.38 23.72
C ALA A 102 20.68 -6.36 23.41
N VAL A 103 20.96 -5.08 23.66
CA VAL A 103 20.04 -3.98 23.34
C VAL A 103 19.85 -3.82 21.83
N TYR A 104 20.92 -3.87 21.03
CA TYR A 104 20.82 -3.80 19.57
C TYR A 104 20.03 -4.98 18.98
N GLY A 105 20.23 -6.17 19.54
CA GLY A 105 19.46 -7.36 19.20
C GLY A 105 17.95 -7.19 19.37
N GLN A 106 17.53 -6.65 20.53
CA GLN A 106 16.13 -6.39 20.82
C GLN A 106 15.53 -5.30 19.92
N VAL A 107 16.29 -4.23 19.65
CA VAL A 107 15.86 -3.15 18.74
C VAL A 107 15.71 -3.66 17.31
N TRP A 108 16.68 -4.43 16.82
CA TRP A 108 16.60 -5.08 15.51
C TRP A 108 15.33 -5.93 15.39
N HIS A 109 15.08 -6.80 16.38
CA HIS A 109 13.91 -7.66 16.40
C HIS A 109 12.60 -6.86 16.28
N LYS A 110 12.45 -5.83 17.12
CA LYS A 110 11.26 -4.96 17.08
C LYS A 110 11.07 -4.30 15.72
N LEU A 111 12.13 -3.76 15.12
CA LEU A 111 12.08 -3.11 13.81
C LEU A 111 11.72 -4.10 12.69
N GLN A 112 12.28 -5.32 12.71
CA GLN A 112 11.97 -6.33 11.70
C GLN A 112 10.52 -6.85 11.82
N ASN A 113 10.00 -7.00 13.03
CA ASN A 113 8.59 -7.36 13.24
C ASN A 113 7.65 -6.26 12.76
N ALA A 114 7.95 -4.99 13.09
CA ALA A 114 7.19 -3.84 12.59
C ALA A 114 7.20 -3.77 11.05
N LYS A 115 8.36 -3.98 10.44
CA LYS A 115 8.52 -4.01 8.98
C LYS A 115 7.69 -5.13 8.33
N GLU A 116 7.70 -6.33 8.91
CA GLU A 116 6.92 -7.46 8.37
C GLU A 116 5.41 -7.25 8.55
N ASP A 117 4.96 -6.72 9.70
CA ASP A 117 3.55 -6.33 9.87
C ASP A 117 3.14 -5.26 8.86
N PHE A 118 3.94 -4.20 8.71
CA PHE A 118 3.73 -3.16 7.70
C PHE A 118 3.63 -3.76 6.29
N LYS A 119 4.53 -4.67 5.94
CA LYS A 119 4.54 -5.34 4.64
C LYS A 119 3.26 -6.15 4.40
N LYS A 120 2.76 -6.86 5.41
CA LYS A 120 1.49 -7.59 5.31
C LYS A 120 0.32 -6.63 5.13
N LYS A 121 0.20 -5.61 5.98
CA LYS A 121 -0.86 -4.61 5.92
C LYS A 121 -0.87 -3.85 4.58
N THR A 122 0.29 -3.67 3.96
CA THR A 122 0.42 -3.02 2.64
C THR A 122 0.27 -3.95 1.44
N THR A 123 -0.03 -5.24 1.63
CA THR A 123 -0.16 -6.20 0.51
C THR A 123 -1.22 -5.76 -0.50
N GLU A 124 -2.38 -5.31 -0.04
CA GLU A 124 -3.46 -4.86 -0.91
C GLU A 124 -3.03 -3.65 -1.74
N ALA A 125 -2.42 -2.63 -1.13
CA ALA A 125 -1.88 -1.47 -1.84
C ALA A 125 -0.80 -1.81 -2.87
N ARG A 126 -0.07 -2.92 -2.71
CA ARG A 126 0.90 -3.38 -3.73
C ARG A 126 0.25 -4.02 -4.95
N ILE A 127 -0.95 -4.57 -4.76
CA ILE A 127 -1.70 -5.25 -5.82
C ILE A 127 -2.48 -4.23 -6.64
N ILE A 128 -3.14 -3.28 -5.97
CA ILE A 128 -4.05 -2.32 -6.61
C ILE A 128 -3.39 -0.98 -6.90
N GLY A 129 -2.33 -0.63 -6.16
CA GLY A 129 -1.70 0.67 -6.25
C GLY A 129 -0.77 0.81 -7.45
N SER A 130 -0.58 2.06 -7.88
CA SER A 130 0.35 2.43 -8.93
C SER A 130 1.80 2.08 -8.57
N GLY A 131 2.67 2.14 -9.58
CA GLY A 131 4.12 2.04 -9.35
C GLY A 131 4.65 3.10 -8.37
N LYS A 132 3.98 4.25 -8.23
CA LYS A 132 4.35 5.30 -7.27
C LYS A 132 4.04 4.88 -5.85
N VAL A 133 2.81 4.40 -5.59
CA VAL A 133 2.43 3.83 -4.29
C VAL A 133 3.33 2.67 -3.89
N VAL A 134 3.61 1.74 -4.81
CA VAL A 134 4.52 0.61 -4.55
C VAL A 134 5.92 1.08 -4.15
N ARG A 135 6.45 2.13 -4.78
CA ARG A 135 7.75 2.71 -4.40
C ARG A 135 7.70 3.38 -3.04
N ALA A 136 6.63 4.11 -2.72
CA ALA A 136 6.48 4.76 -1.43
C ALA A 136 6.35 3.74 -0.29
N VAL A 137 5.65 2.63 -0.50
CA VAL A 137 5.60 1.50 0.44
C VAL A 137 7.01 0.95 0.70
N LYS A 138 7.79 0.68 -0.36
CA LYS A 138 9.19 0.21 -0.21
C LYS A 138 10.08 1.24 0.49
N TYR A 139 9.82 2.52 0.29
CA TYR A 139 10.55 3.60 0.94
C TYR A 139 10.32 3.61 2.46
N VAL A 140 9.09 3.34 2.91
CA VAL A 140 8.80 3.11 4.34
C VAL A 140 9.50 1.86 4.86
N GLU A 141 9.49 0.75 4.10
CA GLU A 141 10.22 -0.47 4.50
C GLU A 141 11.71 -0.22 4.73
N SER A 142 12.34 0.60 3.89
CA SER A 142 13.74 0.97 4.04
C SER A 142 13.99 1.86 5.27
N GLY A 143 12.98 2.61 5.72
CA GLY A 143 13.06 3.44 6.92
C GLY A 143 13.33 2.62 8.18
N PHE A 144 12.70 1.44 8.31
CA PHE A 144 12.98 0.55 9.44
C PHE A 144 14.44 0.08 9.48
N ASP A 145 15.03 -0.20 8.32
CA ASP A 145 16.44 -0.59 8.23
C ASP A 145 17.36 0.60 8.54
N GLU A 146 17.02 1.79 8.05
CA GLU A 146 17.77 3.03 8.27
C GLU A 146 17.81 3.41 9.76
N VAL A 147 16.69 3.33 10.47
CA VAL A 147 16.62 3.53 11.93
C VAL A 147 17.59 2.60 12.63
N PHE A 148 17.63 1.33 12.26
CA PHE A 148 18.59 0.40 12.85
C PHE A 148 20.04 0.78 12.58
N PHE A 149 20.38 1.12 11.32
CA PHE A 149 21.75 1.48 10.97
C PHE A 149 22.23 2.74 11.71
N GLN A 150 21.35 3.74 11.92
CA GLN A 150 21.68 4.92 12.71
C GLN A 150 22.00 4.54 14.16
N ILE A 151 21.18 3.70 14.79
CA ILE A 151 21.37 3.25 16.18
C ILE A 151 22.69 2.50 16.38
N VAL A 152 23.04 1.63 15.44
CA VAL A 152 24.31 0.87 15.50
C VAL A 152 25.51 1.79 15.27
N SER A 153 25.34 2.85 14.46
CA SER A 153 26.40 3.82 14.17
C SER A 153 26.64 4.79 15.32
N ASP A 154 25.59 5.18 16.04
CA ASP A 154 25.67 6.21 17.07
C ASP A 154 26.17 5.67 18.43
N GLY A 155 26.11 4.37 18.68
CA GLY A 155 26.77 3.74 19.84
C GLY A 155 26.11 4.00 21.22
N TRP A 156 24.99 4.73 21.28
CA TRP A 156 24.33 5.15 22.53
C TRP A 156 22.90 4.56 22.73
N TYR A 157 22.44 4.60 23.99
CA TYR A 157 21.25 3.96 24.61
C TYR A 157 19.88 4.11 23.89
N LEU A 158 18.86 3.38 24.38
CA LEU A 158 17.44 3.38 23.95
C LEU A 158 16.79 4.75 23.65
N ARG A 159 17.26 5.84 24.27
CA ARG A 159 16.78 7.19 23.93
C ARG A 159 17.13 7.55 22.49
N ALA A 160 18.34 7.20 22.04
CA ALA A 160 18.76 7.36 20.65
C ALA A 160 17.87 6.54 19.71
N PHE A 161 17.43 5.34 20.09
CA PHE A 161 16.47 4.58 19.28
C PHE A 161 15.17 5.36 19.03
N VAL A 162 14.53 5.88 20.08
CA VAL A 162 13.28 6.63 19.93
C VAL A 162 13.50 7.90 19.10
N ASP A 163 14.61 8.58 19.31
CA ASP A 163 14.96 9.80 18.58
C ASP A 163 15.20 9.50 17.08
N HIS A 164 16.02 8.50 16.73
CA HIS A 164 16.24 8.08 15.35
C HIS A 164 14.95 7.58 14.67
N TYR A 165 14.12 6.83 15.39
CA TYR A 165 12.83 6.38 14.87
C TYR A 165 11.95 7.57 14.48
N ASN A 166 11.84 8.55 15.38
CA ASN A 166 11.02 9.75 15.18
C ASN A 166 11.65 10.76 14.20
N GLU A 167 12.92 10.65 13.89
CA GLU A 167 13.57 11.42 12.83
C GLU A 167 13.27 10.83 11.44
N VAL A 168 13.39 9.51 11.29
CA VAL A 168 13.27 8.83 10.00
C VAL A 168 11.82 8.59 9.61
N MET A 169 11.03 7.96 10.48
CA MET A 169 9.75 7.37 10.08
C MET A 169 8.67 8.38 9.66
N PRO A 170 8.51 9.56 10.30
CA PRO A 170 7.51 10.54 9.87
C PRO A 170 7.69 10.98 8.41
N GLU A 171 8.93 11.21 7.98
CA GLU A 171 9.23 11.61 6.61
C GLU A 171 8.84 10.52 5.60
N ARG A 172 9.10 9.25 5.93
CA ARG A 172 8.71 8.11 5.09
C ARG A 172 7.21 8.01 4.94
N PHE A 173 6.48 8.17 6.04
CA PHE A 173 5.02 8.10 6.05
C PHE A 173 4.36 9.30 5.36
N ASN A 174 4.94 10.50 5.47
CA ASN A 174 4.46 11.66 4.70
C ASN A 174 4.52 11.40 3.19
N LYS A 175 5.61 10.80 2.68
CA LYS A 175 5.71 10.43 1.25
C LYS A 175 4.74 9.32 0.85
N LEU A 176 4.45 8.39 1.77
CA LEU A 176 3.43 7.37 1.56
C LEU A 176 2.06 8.02 1.42
N GLU A 177 1.68 8.88 2.36
CA GLU A 177 0.41 9.60 2.33
C GLU A 177 0.28 10.46 1.08
N GLU A 178 1.32 11.22 0.70
CA GLU A 178 1.35 12.02 -0.52
C GLU A 178 1.12 11.14 -1.76
N SER A 179 1.80 10.00 -1.86
CA SER A 179 1.63 9.07 -2.98
C SER A 179 0.23 8.48 -3.06
N PHE A 180 -0.40 8.20 -1.91
CA PHE A 180 -1.78 7.75 -1.86
C PHE A 180 -2.72 8.88 -2.29
N ARG A 181 -2.54 10.10 -1.76
CA ARG A 181 -3.36 11.26 -2.12
C ARG A 181 -3.32 11.56 -3.61
N GLU A 182 -2.13 11.56 -4.21
CA GLU A 182 -1.99 11.78 -5.64
C GLU A 182 -2.69 10.70 -6.46
N GLU A 183 -2.55 9.43 -6.09
CA GLU A 183 -3.26 8.35 -6.78
C GLU A 183 -4.79 8.46 -6.65
N LEU A 184 -5.28 9.01 -5.54
CA LEU A 184 -6.70 9.32 -5.37
C LEU A 184 -7.16 10.52 -6.19
N ILE A 185 -6.26 11.43 -6.60
CA ILE A 185 -6.58 12.61 -7.41
C ILE A 185 -6.43 12.32 -8.91
N GLU A 186 -5.35 11.65 -9.33
CA GLU A 186 -5.05 11.32 -10.73
C GLU A 186 -6.11 10.40 -11.36
N ASN A 187 -6.82 9.60 -10.56
CA ASN A 187 -7.93 8.76 -11.05
C ASN A 187 -9.26 9.54 -11.26
N MET A 188 -9.26 10.87 -11.09
CA MET A 188 -10.42 11.74 -11.37
C MET A 188 -10.36 12.50 -12.70
N GLU A 189 -9.21 12.48 -13.39
CA GLU A 189 -8.99 13.14 -14.70
C GLU A 189 -9.01 12.15 -15.87
#